data_AF-A0A916B3W4-F1
#
_entry.id   AF-A0A916B3W4-F1
#
_cell.length_a   1.000
_cell.length_b   1.000
_cell.length_c   1.000
_cell.angle_alpha   90.00
_cell.angle_beta   90.00
_cell.angle_gamma   90.00
#
_symmetry.space_group_name_H-M   'P 1'
#
loop_
_entity.id
_entity.type
_entity.pdbx_description
1 polymer ?
#
loop_
_entity_poly.entity_id
_entity_poly.type
_entity_poly.pdbx_seq_one_letter_code
_entity_poly.pdbx_strand_id
1 'polypeptide(L)'
;MDLKSAFPQKVVTAAEAMTKIARGSRVFIGTGCGEPQHLIHAMVKDVAVQDIVVYQMLSNTLSQYVDNPDFMERFSLKLFFISASLRKAAFEGKIDYLPTYLSQIPRLFATHRIGIDVALVQVSSPDRFGYCSLGVSVDITRSGIENAGLVIAQVNNRVPRTLGDSFVHLDDIDYLVAHDEPLVESLPGKKDPEVVKRISFYVSQLIEDGATLQIGFGHLPYTILQHLDDKRDLGIHTQVIFDGIIPLFEKGVITNRKKTLLPGRAVASLCMGSERI
;
A
#
# COMPACT_ATOMS: atom_id res chain seq x y z
N MET A 1 7.56 -23.25 4.38
CA MET A 1 9.04 -23.35 4.40
C MET A 1 9.50 -22.62 5.64
N ASP A 2 10.36 -23.20 6.48
CA ASP A 2 10.92 -22.46 7.62
C ASP A 2 11.99 -21.49 7.10
N LEU A 3 11.70 -20.19 7.16
CA LEU A 3 12.56 -19.11 6.67
C LEU A 3 13.97 -19.17 7.27
N LYS A 4 14.08 -19.47 8.58
CA LYS A 4 15.38 -19.52 9.26
C LYS A 4 16.24 -20.67 8.74
N SER A 5 15.63 -21.80 8.42
CA SER A 5 16.35 -22.95 7.85
C SER A 5 16.80 -22.69 6.40
N ALA A 6 15.97 -21.99 5.61
CA ALA A 6 16.22 -21.78 4.19
C ALA A 6 17.15 -20.60 3.90
N PHE A 7 17.07 -19.53 4.70
CA PHE A 7 17.82 -18.28 4.50
C PHE A 7 18.42 -17.76 5.81
N PRO A 8 19.24 -18.56 6.53
CA PRO A 8 19.70 -18.23 7.88
C PRO A 8 20.48 -16.92 7.97
N GLN A 9 21.13 -16.49 6.87
CA GLN A 9 21.92 -15.26 6.85
C GLN A 9 21.09 -13.97 6.67
N LYS A 10 19.86 -14.09 6.14
CA LYS A 10 18.96 -12.94 5.90
C LYS A 10 17.94 -12.76 7.02
N VAL A 11 17.59 -13.82 7.75
CA VAL A 11 16.55 -13.75 8.77
C VAL A 11 17.09 -13.16 10.07
N VAL A 12 16.51 -12.05 10.50
CA VAL A 12 16.87 -11.32 11.71
C VAL A 12 15.63 -10.96 12.51
N THR A 13 15.79 -10.60 13.78
CA THR A 13 14.73 -10.00 14.57
C THR A 13 14.47 -8.55 14.11
N ALA A 14 13.29 -8.01 14.42
CA ALA A 14 12.99 -6.61 14.11
C ALA A 14 13.99 -5.64 14.78
N ALA A 15 14.37 -5.92 16.02
CA ALA A 15 15.36 -5.11 16.75
C ALA A 15 16.73 -5.12 16.05
N GLU A 16 17.24 -6.30 15.66
CA GLU A 16 18.49 -6.41 14.90
C GLU A 16 18.41 -5.69 13.55
N ALA A 17 17.26 -5.77 12.86
CA ALA A 17 17.04 -5.07 11.60
C ALA A 17 17.13 -3.54 11.77
N MET A 18 16.58 -2.98 12.86
CA MET A 18 16.64 -1.53 13.11
C MET A 18 18.07 -1.03 13.33
N THR A 19 18.97 -1.87 13.89
CA THR A 19 20.40 -1.51 14.02
C THR A 19 21.11 -1.31 12.69
N LYS A 20 20.52 -1.75 11.57
CA LYS A 20 21.06 -1.58 10.21
C LYS A 20 20.68 -0.23 9.60
N ILE A 21 19.74 0.49 10.20
CA ILE A 21 19.32 1.81 9.75
C ILE A 21 20.31 2.84 10.31
N ALA A 22 21.09 3.44 9.42
CA ALA A 22 22.02 4.49 9.82
C ALA A 22 21.26 5.77 10.23
N ARG A 23 21.83 6.51 11.17
CA ARG A 23 21.37 7.86 11.52
C ARG A 23 21.37 8.76 10.29
N GLY A 24 20.33 9.56 10.09
CA GLY A 24 20.21 10.41 8.89
C GLY A 24 19.60 9.71 7.66
N SER A 25 19.23 8.43 7.76
CA SER A 25 18.71 7.67 6.61
C SER A 25 17.37 8.20 6.12
N ARG A 26 17.19 8.17 4.81
CA ARG A 26 15.92 8.36 4.11
C ARG A 26 15.22 7.01 4.01
N VAL A 27 14.20 6.82 4.81
CA VAL A 27 13.46 5.57 4.94
C VAL A 27 12.15 5.67 4.16
N PHE A 28 12.00 4.82 3.14
CA PHE A 28 10.72 4.57 2.50
C PHE A 28 9.95 3.50 3.28
N ILE A 29 8.64 3.70 3.47
CA ILE A 29 7.76 2.72 4.11
C ILE A 29 6.69 2.31 3.11
N GLY A 30 6.48 0.98 2.98
CA GLY A 30 5.36 0.41 2.22
C GLY A 30 4.02 1.03 2.62
N THR A 31 3.09 1.13 1.68
CA THR A 31 1.96 2.05 1.79
C THR A 31 0.64 1.34 2.07
N GLY A 32 -0.30 2.05 2.70
CA GLY A 32 -1.70 1.64 2.84
C GLY A 32 -1.86 0.30 3.57
N CYS A 33 -2.66 -0.59 3.00
CA CYS A 33 -2.95 -1.90 3.64
C CYS A 33 -1.72 -2.83 3.70
N GLY A 34 -0.68 -2.54 2.92
CA GLY A 34 0.59 -3.27 2.90
C GLY A 34 1.68 -2.70 3.82
N GLU A 35 1.38 -1.70 4.66
CA GLU A 35 2.32 -1.16 5.65
C GLU A 35 2.92 -2.26 6.55
N PRO A 36 4.25 -2.34 6.73
CA PRO A 36 4.88 -3.30 7.64
C PRO A 36 4.78 -2.83 9.09
N GLN A 37 3.62 -3.05 9.71
CA GLN A 37 3.28 -2.47 11.02
C GLN A 37 4.31 -2.84 12.10
N HIS A 38 4.71 -4.11 12.17
CA HIS A 38 5.73 -4.57 13.10
C HIS A 38 7.08 -3.85 12.94
N LEU A 39 7.53 -3.60 11.70
CA LEU A 39 8.77 -2.86 11.46
C LEU A 39 8.63 -1.38 11.83
N ILE A 40 7.48 -0.76 11.56
CA ILE A 40 7.21 0.62 11.97
C ILE A 40 7.27 0.72 13.49
N HIS A 41 6.61 -0.18 14.22
CA HIS A 41 6.63 -0.21 15.68
C HIS A 41 8.04 -0.43 16.22
N ALA A 42 8.82 -1.33 15.62
CA ALA A 42 10.21 -1.57 16.02
C ALA A 42 11.09 -0.33 15.80
N MET A 43 10.97 0.33 14.64
CA MET A 43 11.71 1.54 14.31
C MET A 43 11.40 2.68 15.28
N VAL A 44 10.12 2.90 15.60
CA VAL A 44 9.72 3.97 16.53
C VAL A 44 10.13 3.64 17.95
N LYS A 45 10.09 2.38 18.37
CA LYS A 45 10.49 1.96 19.73
C LYS A 45 12.00 2.07 19.96
N ASP A 46 12.81 1.84 18.93
CA ASP A 46 14.26 1.93 19.04
C ASP A 46 14.72 3.39 19.14
N VAL A 47 15.22 3.77 20.32
CA VAL A 47 15.70 5.13 20.61
C VAL A 47 17.05 5.43 19.94
N ALA A 48 17.77 4.42 19.43
CA ALA A 48 18.99 4.63 18.66
C ALA A 48 18.70 5.10 17.22
N VAL A 49 17.48 4.83 16.71
CA VAL A 49 17.02 5.31 15.41
C VAL A 49 16.65 6.78 15.51
N GLN A 50 17.46 7.62 14.84
CA GLN A 50 17.50 9.08 15.02
C GLN A 50 17.73 9.78 13.68
N ASP A 51 17.26 11.03 13.57
CA ASP A 51 17.39 11.89 12.39
C ASP A 51 16.90 11.24 11.09
N ILE A 52 15.80 10.48 11.16
CA ILE A 52 15.27 9.74 10.03
C ILE A 52 14.33 10.61 9.21
N VAL A 53 14.50 10.59 7.89
CA VAL A 53 13.54 11.19 6.96
C VAL A 53 12.63 10.09 6.42
N VAL A 54 11.34 10.17 6.71
CA VAL A 54 10.37 9.14 6.30
C VAL A 54 9.63 9.58 5.03
N TYR A 55 9.65 8.72 4.02
CA TYR A 55 8.83 8.84 2.81
C TYR A 55 7.73 7.79 2.80
N GLN A 56 6.48 8.23 2.67
CA GLN A 56 5.32 7.35 2.59
C GLN A 56 4.17 8.02 1.83
N MET A 57 3.28 7.23 1.23
CA MET A 57 2.07 7.72 0.60
C MET A 57 0.87 7.64 1.55
N LEU A 58 0.30 6.45 1.74
CA LEU A 58 -0.78 6.21 2.69
C LEU A 58 -0.19 5.66 3.97
N SER A 59 -0.48 6.32 5.09
CA SER A 59 0.00 5.99 6.42
C SER A 59 -1.17 5.78 7.37
N ASN A 60 -1.25 4.58 7.95
CA ASN A 60 -2.14 4.22 9.04
C ASN A 60 -1.35 4.03 10.35
N THR A 61 -0.34 3.17 10.35
CA THR A 61 0.37 2.79 11.58
C THR A 61 1.30 3.89 12.05
N LEU A 62 2.09 4.48 11.14
CA LEU A 62 2.96 5.61 11.47
C LEU A 62 2.16 6.81 11.99
N SER A 63 0.93 6.99 11.49
CA SER A 63 0.06 8.11 11.89
C SER A 63 -0.32 8.13 13.37
N GLN A 64 -0.18 7.00 14.07
CA GLN A 64 -0.48 6.91 15.51
C GLN A 64 0.57 7.63 16.37
N TYR A 65 1.73 7.97 15.80
CA TYR A 65 2.87 8.52 16.54
C TYR A 65 3.05 10.03 16.37
N VAL A 66 2.35 10.67 15.43
CA VAL A 66 2.60 12.08 15.04
C VAL A 66 2.28 13.11 16.12
N ASP A 67 1.54 12.72 17.15
CA ASP A 67 1.26 13.57 18.31
C ASP A 67 2.25 13.34 19.47
N ASN A 68 3.18 12.39 19.35
CA ASN A 68 4.26 12.18 20.32
C ASN A 68 5.46 13.11 20.00
N PRO A 69 5.84 14.04 20.91
CA PRO A 69 6.99 14.92 20.71
C PRO A 69 8.30 14.16 20.47
N ASP A 70 8.58 13.09 21.23
CA ASP A 70 9.80 12.28 21.09
C ASP A 70 9.90 11.58 19.73
N PHE A 71 8.75 11.36 19.08
CA PHE A 71 8.72 10.86 17.70
C PHE A 71 9.06 12.00 16.73
N MET A 72 8.42 13.16 16.89
CA MET A 72 8.64 14.30 15.98
C MET A 72 10.06 14.89 16.05
N GLU A 73 10.77 14.73 17.17
CA GLU A 73 12.18 15.11 17.27
C GLU A 73 13.11 14.19 16.47
N ARG A 74 12.70 12.94 16.22
CA ARG A 74 13.55 11.91 15.59
C ARG A 74 13.20 11.63 14.14
N PHE A 75 11.97 11.91 13.75
CA PHE A 75 11.44 11.57 12.44
C PHE A 75 10.91 12.83 11.72
N SER A 76 11.52 13.15 10.59
CA SER A 76 11.01 14.16 9.65
C SER A 76 10.11 13.48 8.61
N LEU A 77 8.82 13.82 8.61
CA LEU A 77 7.84 13.19 7.74
C LEU A 77 7.71 13.93 6.41
N LYS A 78 8.05 13.26 5.31
CA LYS A 78 7.90 13.76 3.94
C LYS A 78 6.90 12.90 3.17
N LEU A 79 5.65 13.35 3.11
CA LEU A 79 4.54 12.51 2.65
C LEU A 79 4.04 12.92 1.27
N PHE A 80 3.78 11.92 0.42
CA PHE A 80 3.18 12.12 -0.89
C PHE A 80 1.65 12.25 -0.84
N PHE A 81 1.04 11.87 0.28
CA PHE A 81 -0.40 11.99 0.52
C PHE A 81 -0.67 12.22 2.01
N ILE A 82 -1.64 13.08 2.32
CA ILE A 82 -2.05 13.37 3.70
C ILE A 82 -3.37 12.65 4.00
N SER A 83 -3.29 11.53 4.72
CA SER A 83 -4.46 10.79 5.19
C SER A 83 -5.28 11.59 6.20
N ALA A 84 -6.54 11.19 6.42
CA ALA A 84 -7.44 11.92 7.31
C ALA A 84 -6.87 12.09 8.74
N SER A 85 -6.22 11.06 9.28
CA SER A 85 -5.57 11.09 10.60
C SER A 85 -4.39 12.08 10.68
N LEU A 86 -3.74 12.36 9.55
CA LEU A 86 -2.54 13.21 9.49
C LEU A 86 -2.83 14.69 9.18
N ARG A 87 -4.08 15.04 8.85
CA ARG A 87 -4.44 16.43 8.45
C ARG A 87 -4.12 17.45 9.52
N LYS A 88 -4.39 17.13 10.79
CA LYS A 88 -4.09 18.03 11.92
C LYS A 88 -2.59 18.27 12.03
N ALA A 89 -1.79 17.20 12.06
CA ALA A 89 -0.33 17.29 12.13
C ALA A 89 0.26 18.06 10.93
N ALA A 90 -0.26 17.85 9.72
CA ALA A 90 0.14 18.61 8.55
C ALA A 90 -0.18 20.11 8.68
N PHE A 91 -1.37 20.46 9.18
CA PHE A 91 -1.76 21.86 9.40
C PHE A 91 -0.91 22.55 10.49
N GLU A 92 -0.46 21.78 11.48
CA GLU A 92 0.46 22.24 12.53
C GLU A 92 1.92 22.35 12.05
N GLY A 93 2.21 22.04 10.78
CA GLY A 93 3.55 22.12 10.20
C GLY A 93 4.48 20.96 10.57
N LYS A 94 3.94 19.85 11.10
CA LYS A 94 4.71 18.66 11.48
C LYS A 94 5.10 17.79 10.28
N ILE A 95 4.50 18.02 9.12
CA ILE A 95 4.63 17.16 7.94
C ILE A 95 4.95 18.01 6.72
N ASP A 96 6.02 17.65 6.02
CA ASP A 96 6.33 18.19 4.70
C ASP A 96 5.52 17.43 3.65
N TYR A 97 4.52 18.08 3.07
CA TYR A 97 3.79 17.53 1.94
C TYR A 97 4.58 17.69 0.63
N LEU A 98 4.76 16.59 -0.11
CA LEU A 98 5.45 16.56 -1.40
C LEU A 98 4.43 16.49 -2.55
N PRO A 99 4.08 17.63 -3.19
CA PRO A 99 3.11 17.64 -4.27
C PRO A 99 3.71 17.00 -5.54
N THR A 100 3.22 15.82 -5.91
CA THR A 100 3.59 15.15 -7.15
C THR A 100 2.50 14.18 -7.60
N TYR A 101 2.45 13.88 -8.89
CA TYR A 101 1.55 12.84 -9.37
C TYR A 101 2.08 11.47 -8.97
N LEU A 102 1.17 10.57 -8.56
CA LEU A 102 1.51 9.21 -8.16
C LEU A 102 2.38 8.49 -9.21
N SER A 103 2.04 8.65 -10.49
CA SER A 103 2.77 8.06 -11.62
C SER A 103 4.18 8.62 -11.83
N GLN A 104 4.51 9.77 -11.23
CA GLN A 104 5.83 10.39 -11.32
C GLN A 104 6.77 9.96 -10.20
N ILE A 105 6.23 9.50 -9.06
CA ILE A 105 7.02 9.10 -7.89
C ILE A 105 8.09 8.05 -8.25
N PRO A 106 7.78 6.97 -8.99
CA PRO A 106 8.80 5.98 -9.37
C PRO A 106 9.99 6.60 -10.11
N ARG A 107 9.74 7.58 -10.98
CA ARG A 107 10.81 8.29 -11.70
C ARG A 107 11.64 9.17 -10.75
N LEU A 108 11.03 9.75 -9.71
CA LEU A 108 11.77 10.54 -8.71
C LEU A 108 12.75 9.67 -7.92
N PHE A 109 12.36 8.43 -7.61
CA PHE A 109 13.24 7.43 -6.99
C PHE A 109 14.34 6.98 -7.94
N ALA A 110 13.98 6.57 -9.17
CA ALA A 110 14.92 6.08 -10.18
C ALA A 110 15.96 7.12 -10.64
N THR A 111 15.64 8.41 -10.54
CA THR A 111 16.58 9.50 -10.86
C THR A 111 17.31 10.03 -9.62
N HIS A 112 17.10 9.42 -8.45
CA HIS A 112 17.61 9.82 -7.15
C HIS A 112 17.36 11.29 -6.77
N ARG A 113 16.37 11.94 -7.41
CA ARG A 113 15.84 13.25 -6.97
C ARG A 113 15.25 13.14 -5.57
N ILE A 114 14.65 11.99 -5.29
CA ILE A 114 14.37 11.51 -3.94
C ILE A 114 15.13 10.20 -3.79
N GLY A 115 16.27 10.21 -3.11
CA GLY A 115 17.01 8.98 -2.83
C GLY A 115 16.42 8.26 -1.63
N ILE A 116 16.42 6.92 -1.70
CA ILE A 116 15.93 6.03 -0.64
C ILE A 116 17.14 5.25 -0.12
N ASP A 117 17.46 5.42 1.16
CA ASP A 117 18.57 4.69 1.78
C ASP A 117 18.08 3.33 2.30
N VAL A 118 16.87 3.29 2.86
CA VAL A 118 16.25 2.06 3.38
C VAL A 118 14.80 1.97 2.93
N ALA A 119 14.35 0.79 2.48
CA ALA A 119 12.94 0.47 2.28
C ALA A 119 12.47 -0.54 3.34
N LEU A 120 11.46 -0.15 4.13
CA LEU A 120 10.72 -1.04 5.01
C LEU A 120 9.46 -1.47 4.30
N VAL A 121 9.32 -2.77 4.00
CA VAL A 121 8.20 -3.30 3.24
C VAL A 121 7.61 -4.54 3.89
N GLN A 122 6.40 -4.92 3.47
CA GLN A 122 5.75 -6.16 3.88
C GLN A 122 5.55 -7.05 2.67
N VAL A 123 5.80 -8.35 2.83
CA VAL A 123 5.67 -9.34 1.76
C VAL A 123 5.10 -10.66 2.26
N SER A 124 4.54 -11.45 1.35
CA SER A 124 4.19 -12.84 1.60
C SER A 124 5.43 -13.69 1.87
N SER A 125 5.23 -14.89 2.43
CA SER A 125 6.26 -15.91 2.44
C SER A 125 6.78 -16.23 1.02
N PRO A 126 8.08 -16.54 0.87
CA PRO A 126 8.66 -16.93 -0.40
C PRO A 126 8.08 -18.28 -0.84
N ASP A 127 7.93 -18.45 -2.15
CA ASP A 127 7.64 -19.77 -2.73
C ASP A 127 8.92 -20.61 -2.86
N ARG A 128 8.77 -21.80 -3.45
CA ARG A 128 9.88 -22.73 -3.71
C ARG A 128 10.96 -22.17 -4.65
N PHE A 129 10.69 -21.08 -5.34
CA PHE A 129 11.61 -20.42 -6.28
C PHE A 129 12.22 -19.15 -5.69
N GLY A 130 11.99 -18.87 -4.39
CA GLY A 130 12.54 -17.69 -3.74
C GLY A 130 11.80 -16.39 -4.05
N TYR A 131 10.57 -16.45 -4.58
CA TYR A 131 9.76 -15.26 -4.82
C TYR A 131 8.78 -15.01 -3.66
N CYS A 132 8.89 -13.85 -3.03
CA CYS A 132 7.85 -13.26 -2.20
C CYS A 132 6.86 -12.47 -3.08
N SER A 133 5.78 -11.97 -2.50
CA SER A 133 4.84 -11.05 -3.15
C SER A 133 4.56 -9.84 -2.26
N LEU A 134 4.51 -8.65 -2.86
CA LEU A 134 4.05 -7.41 -2.23
C LEU A 134 2.55 -7.42 -1.89
N GLY A 135 1.82 -8.38 -2.43
CA GLY A 135 0.41 -8.58 -2.17
C GLY A 135 -0.43 -7.36 -2.50
N VAL A 136 -0.99 -6.72 -1.48
CA VAL A 136 -1.99 -5.66 -1.60
C VAL A 136 -1.41 -4.30 -2.01
N SER A 137 -0.10 -4.09 -1.88
CA SER A 137 0.52 -2.79 -2.18
C SER A 137 1.72 -2.93 -3.10
N VAL A 138 1.48 -2.88 -4.42
CA VAL A 138 2.56 -2.85 -5.42
C VAL A 138 2.99 -1.41 -5.65
N ASP A 139 2.05 -0.56 -6.05
CA ASP A 139 2.14 0.89 -6.17
C ASP A 139 3.55 1.52 -6.30
N ILE A 140 3.87 2.51 -5.47
CA ILE A 140 5.23 3.05 -5.37
C ILE A 140 6.14 2.15 -4.53
N THR A 141 5.58 1.15 -3.83
CA THR A 141 6.33 0.22 -2.98
C THR A 141 7.32 -0.59 -3.81
N ARG A 142 6.92 -1.06 -4.99
CA ARG A 142 7.80 -1.74 -5.95
C ARG A 142 9.01 -0.89 -6.30
N SER A 143 8.78 0.37 -6.67
CA SER A 143 9.86 1.29 -7.01
C SER A 143 10.70 1.67 -5.78
N GLY A 144 10.10 1.73 -4.59
CA GLY A 144 10.82 1.93 -3.32
C GLY A 144 11.85 0.83 -3.07
N ILE A 145 11.50 -0.43 -3.32
CA ILE A 145 12.42 -1.58 -3.22
C ILE A 145 13.54 -1.47 -4.25
N GLU A 146 13.19 -1.26 -5.52
CA GLU A 146 14.16 -1.23 -6.64
C GLU A 146 15.21 -0.12 -6.53
N ASN A 147 14.95 0.92 -5.73
CA ASN A 147 15.81 2.10 -5.63
C ASN A 147 16.37 2.34 -4.21
N ALA A 148 16.11 1.43 -3.27
CA ALA A 148 16.67 1.50 -1.92
C ALA A 148 18.09 0.93 -1.87
N GLY A 149 18.94 1.53 -1.04
CA GLY A 149 20.25 0.95 -0.72
C GLY A 149 20.18 -0.26 0.20
N LEU A 150 19.10 -0.38 0.98
CA LEU A 150 18.84 -1.49 1.90
C LEU A 150 17.34 -1.82 1.92
N VAL A 151 16.99 -3.10 1.82
CA VAL A 151 15.59 -3.58 1.85
C VAL A 151 15.39 -4.49 3.05
N ILE A 152 14.51 -4.07 3.97
CA ILE A 152 14.10 -4.85 5.14
C ILE A 152 12.64 -5.23 4.94
N ALA A 153 12.38 -6.53 4.77
CA ALA A 153 11.03 -7.04 4.52
C ALA A 153 10.47 -7.77 5.74
N GLN A 154 9.29 -7.34 6.18
CA GLN A 154 8.45 -8.11 7.07
C GLN A 154 7.79 -9.24 6.27
N VAL A 155 8.08 -10.48 6.64
CA VAL A 155 7.45 -11.65 6.02
C VAL A 155 6.22 -12.03 6.83
N ASN A 156 5.05 -11.92 6.21
CA ASN A 156 3.76 -12.18 6.81
C ASN A 156 2.95 -13.15 5.94
N ASN A 157 2.58 -14.31 6.49
CA ASN A 157 1.81 -15.35 5.82
C ASN A 157 0.38 -14.93 5.46
N ARG A 158 -0.13 -13.85 6.05
CA ARG A 158 -1.45 -13.29 5.75
C ARG A 158 -1.46 -12.39 4.52
N VAL A 159 -0.29 -11.99 4.01
CA VAL A 159 -0.21 -11.19 2.79
C VAL A 159 -0.61 -12.07 1.60
N PRO A 160 -1.65 -11.69 0.83
CA PRO A 160 -2.08 -12.47 -0.32
C PRO A 160 -1.00 -12.44 -1.40
N ARG A 161 -0.83 -13.55 -2.11
CA ARG A 161 0.10 -13.64 -3.24
C ARG A 161 -0.60 -13.16 -4.51
N THR A 162 -0.63 -11.84 -4.72
CA THR A 162 -1.22 -11.24 -5.93
C THR A 162 -0.36 -11.51 -7.15
N LEU A 163 -0.96 -11.49 -8.35
CA LEU A 163 -0.24 -11.63 -9.61
C LEU A 163 0.19 -10.25 -10.16
N GLY A 164 1.00 -10.25 -11.22
CA GLY A 164 1.51 -9.04 -11.86
C GLY A 164 2.92 -8.71 -11.37
N ASP A 165 3.21 -7.42 -11.21
CA ASP A 165 4.55 -6.93 -10.84
C ASP A 165 4.81 -6.99 -9.32
N SER A 166 4.00 -7.74 -8.59
CA SER A 166 4.07 -7.90 -7.14
C SER A 166 5.21 -8.82 -6.68
N PHE A 167 5.78 -9.63 -7.57
CA PHE A 167 6.78 -10.63 -7.19
C PHE A 167 8.15 -10.02 -6.93
N VAL A 168 8.72 -10.26 -5.75
CA VAL A 168 10.05 -9.80 -5.36
C VAL A 168 10.91 -11.00 -5.02
N HIS A 169 12.09 -11.12 -5.62
CA HIS A 169 12.99 -12.23 -5.33
C HIS A 169 13.74 -11.96 -4.02
N LEU A 170 14.10 -13.01 -3.29
CA LEU A 170 14.85 -12.88 -2.04
C LEU A 170 16.24 -12.25 -2.23
N ASP A 171 16.79 -12.26 -3.44
CA ASP A 171 18.05 -11.57 -3.75
C ASP A 171 17.90 -10.05 -3.68
N ASP A 172 16.70 -9.52 -3.93
CA ASP A 172 16.38 -8.09 -3.86
C ASP A 172 16.00 -7.65 -2.42
N ILE A 173 16.15 -8.53 -1.43
CA ILE A 173 15.83 -8.28 -0.02
C ILE A 173 17.05 -8.57 0.85
N ASP A 174 17.52 -7.59 1.61
CA ASP A 174 18.70 -7.76 2.46
C ASP A 174 18.37 -8.50 3.76
N TYR A 175 17.29 -8.10 4.44
CA TYR A 175 16.89 -8.67 5.72
C TYR A 175 15.42 -9.07 5.75
N LEU A 176 15.15 -10.23 6.34
CA LEU A 176 13.81 -10.80 6.50
C LEU A 176 13.45 -10.83 7.98
N VAL A 177 12.31 -10.25 8.33
CA VAL A 177 11.75 -10.29 9.69
C VAL A 177 10.43 -11.05 9.64
N ALA A 178 10.43 -12.28 10.13
CA ALA A 178 9.22 -13.10 10.16
C ALA A 178 8.25 -12.60 11.25
N HIS A 179 7.07 -12.10 10.84
CA HIS A 179 6.03 -11.64 11.77
C HIS A 179 4.66 -11.70 11.10
N ASP A 180 3.80 -12.60 11.59
CA ASP A 180 2.42 -12.72 11.14
C ASP A 180 1.51 -11.79 11.95
N GLU A 181 0.83 -10.87 11.28
CA GLU A 181 -0.18 -9.99 11.86
C GLU A 181 -1.29 -9.71 10.84
N PRO A 182 -2.54 -9.40 11.26
CA PRO A 182 -3.56 -8.96 10.33
C PRO A 182 -3.09 -7.75 9.52
N LEU A 183 -3.43 -7.71 8.23
CA LEU A 183 -3.14 -6.54 7.40
C LEU A 183 -3.99 -5.36 7.89
N VAL A 184 -3.52 -4.14 7.61
CA VAL A 184 -4.31 -2.94 7.89
C VAL A 184 -5.57 -2.98 7.03
N GLU A 185 -6.74 -2.85 7.66
CA GLU A 185 -8.01 -2.76 6.95
C GLU A 185 -8.39 -1.30 6.66
N SER A 186 -9.09 -1.08 5.55
CA SER A 186 -9.61 0.24 5.19
C SER A 186 -11.09 0.16 4.83
N LEU A 187 -11.95 0.42 5.81
CA LEU A 187 -13.39 0.38 5.62
C LEU A 187 -13.95 1.76 5.27
N PRO A 188 -14.96 1.83 4.39
CA PRO A 188 -15.58 3.10 4.03
C PRO A 188 -16.27 3.72 5.27
N GLY A 189 -16.01 5.01 5.48
CA GLY A 189 -16.75 5.79 6.49
C GLY A 189 -18.24 5.93 6.15
N LYS A 190 -19.01 6.45 7.10
CA LYS A 190 -20.45 6.74 6.92
C LYS A 190 -20.64 8.13 6.30
N LYS A 191 -21.55 8.28 5.32
CA LYS A 191 -22.07 9.59 4.87
C LYS A 191 -23.59 9.57 4.79
N ASP A 192 -24.17 10.73 4.45
CA ASP A 192 -25.60 10.88 4.19
C ASP A 192 -26.04 9.93 3.04
N PRO A 193 -26.90 8.94 3.33
CA PRO A 193 -27.27 7.92 2.37
C PRO A 193 -28.10 8.47 1.21
N GLU A 194 -28.91 9.50 1.42
CA GLU A 194 -29.81 10.04 0.38
C GLU A 194 -29.04 10.83 -0.67
N VAL A 195 -28.09 11.67 -0.22
CA VAL A 195 -27.21 12.42 -1.14
C VAL A 195 -26.39 11.45 -1.98
N VAL A 196 -25.80 10.45 -1.35
CA VAL A 196 -24.93 9.47 -2.01
C VAL A 196 -25.72 8.61 -3.00
N LYS A 197 -26.93 8.19 -2.64
CA LYS A 197 -27.84 7.45 -3.53
C LYS A 197 -28.18 8.26 -4.79
N ARG A 198 -28.53 9.54 -4.64
CA ARG A 198 -28.83 10.42 -5.78
C ARG A 198 -27.64 10.58 -6.72
N ILE A 199 -26.45 10.83 -6.18
CA ILE A 199 -25.22 10.92 -6.99
C ILE A 199 -24.96 9.59 -7.70
N SER A 200 -25.07 8.47 -6.98
CA SER A 200 -24.83 7.13 -7.53
C SER A 200 -25.76 6.79 -8.68
N PHE A 201 -27.04 7.14 -8.57
CA PHE A 201 -28.01 6.99 -9.65
C PHE A 201 -27.61 7.78 -10.90
N TYR A 202 -27.26 9.06 -10.77
CA TYR A 202 -26.86 9.86 -11.94
C TYR A 202 -25.58 9.35 -12.59
N VAL A 203 -24.60 8.92 -11.78
CA VAL A 203 -23.36 8.33 -12.29
C VAL A 203 -23.62 7.02 -13.03
N SER A 204 -24.52 6.15 -12.54
CA SER A 204 -24.81 4.87 -13.20
C SER A 204 -25.44 5.04 -14.58
N GLN A 205 -26.17 6.14 -14.82
CA GLN A 205 -26.72 6.46 -16.16
C GLN A 205 -25.64 6.82 -17.18
N LEU A 206 -24.47 7.29 -16.74
CA LEU A 206 -23.35 7.65 -17.62
C LEU A 206 -22.44 6.46 -17.95
N ILE A 207 -22.61 5.34 -17.24
CA ILE A 207 -21.78 4.14 -17.41
C ILE A 207 -22.46 3.23 -18.43
N GLU A 208 -21.81 3.01 -19.57
CA GLU A 208 -22.30 2.10 -20.60
C GLU A 208 -21.86 0.65 -20.33
N ASP A 209 -22.56 -0.31 -20.94
CA ASP A 209 -22.11 -1.70 -20.99
C ASP A 209 -20.74 -1.78 -21.69
N GLY A 210 -19.86 -2.64 -21.19
CA GLY A 210 -18.49 -2.77 -21.71
C GLY A 210 -17.51 -1.68 -21.26
N ALA A 211 -17.94 -0.70 -20.45
CA ALA A 211 -17.08 0.35 -19.95
C ALA A 211 -15.93 -0.19 -19.08
N THR A 212 -14.75 0.45 -19.14
CA THR A 212 -13.63 0.16 -18.24
C THR A 212 -13.61 1.19 -17.11
N LEU A 213 -13.80 0.73 -15.88
CA LEU A 213 -13.92 1.56 -14.70
C LEU A 213 -12.55 1.83 -14.06
N GLN A 214 -12.29 3.11 -13.83
CA GLN A 214 -11.41 3.60 -12.79
C GLN A 214 -12.30 4.17 -11.69
N ILE A 215 -12.12 3.69 -10.45
CA ILE A 215 -12.93 4.14 -9.34
C ILE A 215 -12.07 4.23 -8.07
N GLY A 216 -12.18 5.35 -7.36
CA GLY A 216 -11.48 5.56 -6.09
C GLY A 216 -12.09 4.77 -4.94
N PHE A 217 -11.55 4.91 -3.74
CA PHE A 217 -12.06 4.26 -2.53
C PHE A 217 -12.93 5.21 -1.69
N GLY A 218 -13.65 4.64 -0.72
CA GLY A 218 -14.51 5.39 0.20
C GLY A 218 -16.01 5.27 -0.11
N HIS A 219 -16.82 6.00 0.64
CA HIS A 219 -18.26 5.74 0.71
C HIS A 219 -19.02 5.95 -0.61
N LEU A 220 -18.72 7.04 -1.35
CA LEU A 220 -19.42 7.32 -2.61
C LEU A 220 -19.09 6.29 -3.70
N PRO A 221 -17.81 5.96 -3.96
CA PRO A 221 -17.45 4.83 -4.82
C PRO A 221 -18.16 3.52 -4.47
N TYR A 222 -18.21 3.19 -3.18
CA TYR A 222 -18.86 1.98 -2.71
C TYR A 222 -20.33 1.92 -3.10
N THR A 223 -21.07 3.01 -2.93
CA THR A 223 -22.48 3.08 -3.29
C THR A 223 -22.72 3.14 -4.80
N ILE A 224 -21.82 3.76 -5.57
CA ILE A 224 -21.91 3.77 -7.04
C ILE A 224 -21.91 2.34 -7.58
N LEU A 225 -20.99 1.49 -7.11
CA LEU A 225 -20.88 0.11 -7.57
C LEU A 225 -22.16 -0.72 -7.33
N GLN A 226 -22.88 -0.44 -6.24
CA GLN A 226 -24.16 -1.11 -5.94
C GLN A 226 -25.26 -0.79 -6.97
N HIS A 227 -25.12 0.29 -7.75
CA HIS A 227 -26.07 0.70 -8.77
C HIS A 227 -25.65 0.26 -10.18
N LEU A 228 -24.67 -0.64 -10.31
CA LEU A 228 -24.20 -1.18 -11.58
C LEU A 228 -24.62 -2.64 -11.82
N ASP A 229 -25.50 -3.18 -10.98
CA ASP A 229 -25.95 -4.58 -11.03
C ASP A 229 -26.59 -4.98 -12.37
N ASP A 230 -27.16 -4.02 -13.09
CA ASP A 230 -27.82 -4.20 -14.39
C ASP A 230 -26.87 -4.07 -15.59
N LYS A 231 -25.64 -3.61 -15.38
CA LYS A 231 -24.63 -3.45 -16.43
C LYS A 231 -24.02 -4.78 -16.85
N ARG A 232 -23.39 -4.79 -18.02
CA ARG A 232 -22.79 -5.98 -18.62
C ARG A 232 -21.37 -5.74 -19.09
N ASP A 233 -20.53 -6.77 -18.97
CA ASP A 233 -19.17 -6.81 -19.51
C ASP A 233 -18.24 -5.67 -19.07
N LEU A 234 -18.45 -5.13 -17.86
CA LEU A 234 -17.60 -4.08 -17.33
C LEU A 234 -16.14 -4.56 -17.18
N GLY A 235 -15.20 -3.64 -17.31
CA GLY A 235 -13.78 -3.84 -17.07
C GLY A 235 -13.28 -3.03 -15.88
N ILE A 236 -12.16 -3.45 -15.28
CA ILE A 236 -11.47 -2.76 -14.19
C ILE A 236 -10.05 -2.42 -14.63
N HIS A 237 -9.75 -1.12 -14.65
CA HIS A 237 -8.40 -0.58 -14.74
C HIS A 237 -8.36 0.63 -13.81
N THR A 238 -7.94 0.39 -12.57
CA THR A 238 -8.08 1.37 -11.49
C THR A 238 -6.78 1.54 -10.72
N GLN A 239 -6.70 2.57 -9.89
CA GLN A 239 -5.60 2.70 -8.94
C GLN A 239 -5.79 1.73 -7.77
N VAL A 240 -7.01 1.61 -7.24
CA VAL A 240 -7.31 0.86 -6.02
C VAL A 240 -8.52 -0.06 -6.22
N ILE A 241 -8.42 -1.29 -5.74
CA ILE A 241 -9.55 -2.22 -5.62
C ILE A 241 -9.97 -2.34 -4.15
N PHE A 242 -11.25 -2.57 -3.91
CA PHE A 242 -11.86 -2.61 -2.58
C PHE A 242 -13.13 -3.48 -2.60
N ASP A 243 -13.68 -3.81 -1.42
CA ASP A 243 -14.75 -4.81 -1.23
C ASP A 243 -15.97 -4.62 -2.15
N GLY A 244 -16.31 -3.37 -2.46
CA GLY A 244 -17.49 -3.03 -3.27
C GLY A 244 -17.47 -3.62 -4.68
N ILE A 245 -16.31 -4.05 -5.16
CA ILE A 245 -16.16 -4.69 -6.47
C ILE A 245 -16.50 -6.19 -6.44
N ILE A 246 -16.39 -6.86 -5.29
CA ILE A 246 -16.59 -8.32 -5.16
C ILE A 246 -17.97 -8.76 -5.70
N PRO A 247 -19.10 -8.14 -5.29
CA PRO A 247 -20.41 -8.61 -5.73
C PRO A 247 -20.61 -8.50 -7.25
N LEU A 248 -19.98 -7.52 -7.90
CA LEU A 248 -20.08 -7.33 -9.34
C LEU A 248 -19.27 -8.38 -10.12
N PHE A 249 -18.16 -8.88 -9.56
CA PHE A 249 -17.47 -10.05 -10.09
C PHE A 249 -18.29 -11.33 -9.89
N GLU A 250 -18.82 -11.56 -8.68
CA GLU A 250 -19.64 -12.73 -8.36
C GLU A 250 -20.89 -12.83 -9.25
N LYS A 251 -21.50 -11.68 -9.59
CA LYS A 251 -22.65 -11.59 -10.52
C LYS A 251 -22.28 -11.66 -12.00
N GLY A 252 -21.00 -11.65 -12.36
CA GLY A 252 -20.54 -11.62 -13.75
C GLY A 252 -20.79 -10.29 -14.48
N VAL A 253 -21.11 -9.21 -13.74
CA VAL A 253 -21.23 -7.85 -14.29
C VAL A 253 -19.87 -7.36 -14.78
N ILE A 254 -18.83 -7.59 -13.97
CA ILE A 254 -17.45 -7.32 -14.37
C ILE A 254 -16.85 -8.58 -14.98
N THR A 255 -16.49 -8.51 -16.26
CA THR A 255 -15.87 -9.63 -16.99
C THR A 255 -14.48 -9.31 -17.51
N ASN A 256 -14.11 -8.02 -17.60
CA ASN A 256 -12.88 -7.53 -18.21
C ASN A 256 -12.70 -7.91 -19.70
N ARG A 257 -13.69 -8.53 -20.35
CA ARG A 257 -13.56 -9.07 -21.72
C ARG A 257 -13.52 -7.99 -22.80
N LYS A 258 -14.14 -6.84 -22.54
CA LYS A 258 -14.22 -5.70 -23.48
C LYS A 258 -13.05 -4.72 -23.34
N LYS A 259 -12.16 -4.92 -22.37
CA LYS A 259 -10.96 -4.09 -22.21
C LYS A 259 -10.05 -4.22 -23.43
N THR A 260 -9.50 -3.10 -23.89
CA THR A 260 -8.52 -3.07 -24.99
C THR A 260 -7.11 -3.43 -24.50
N LEU A 261 -6.77 -3.08 -23.26
CA LEU A 261 -5.50 -3.40 -22.61
C LEU A 261 -5.70 -4.45 -21.52
N LEU A 262 -4.91 -5.54 -21.56
CA LEU A 262 -4.97 -6.66 -20.62
C LEU A 262 -6.40 -7.24 -20.48
N PRO A 263 -7.01 -7.72 -21.58
CA PRO A 263 -8.36 -8.29 -21.56
C PRO A 263 -8.43 -9.50 -20.62
N GLY A 264 -9.58 -9.66 -19.96
CA GLY A 264 -9.83 -10.74 -19.00
C GLY A 264 -9.13 -10.58 -17.65
N ARG A 265 -8.40 -9.49 -17.41
CA ARG A 265 -7.73 -9.22 -16.13
C ARG A 265 -8.23 -7.93 -15.51
N ALA A 266 -8.50 -7.93 -14.21
CA ALA A 266 -8.63 -6.70 -13.43
C ALA A 266 -7.24 -6.12 -13.19
N VAL A 267 -7.07 -4.80 -13.35
CA VAL A 267 -5.79 -4.13 -13.13
C VAL A 267 -5.96 -3.10 -12.02
N ALA A 268 -5.14 -3.22 -10.98
CA ALA A 268 -5.06 -2.30 -9.86
C ALA A 268 -3.61 -2.15 -9.40
N SER A 269 -3.31 -1.02 -8.76
CA SER A 269 -2.01 -0.73 -8.14
C SER A 269 -1.99 -1.06 -6.64
N LEU A 270 -3.17 -1.01 -6.02
CA LEU A 270 -3.43 -1.21 -4.59
C LEU A 270 -4.70 -2.02 -4.36
N CYS A 271 -4.76 -2.73 -3.24
CA CYS A 271 -5.97 -3.27 -2.65
C CYS A 271 -6.17 -2.67 -1.25
N MET A 272 -7.36 -2.15 -0.98
CA MET A 272 -7.72 -1.56 0.31
C MET A 272 -9.14 -1.94 0.68
N GLY A 273 -9.32 -2.60 1.83
CA GLY A 273 -10.63 -3.06 2.23
C GLY A 273 -10.61 -3.89 3.51
N SER A 274 -11.61 -4.76 3.68
CA SER A 274 -11.62 -5.76 4.74
C SER A 274 -10.73 -6.97 4.40
N GLU A 275 -10.54 -7.89 5.35
CA GLU A 275 -9.90 -9.20 5.11
C GLU A 275 -10.53 -10.00 3.95
N ARG A 276 -11.77 -9.70 3.55
CA ARG A 276 -12.46 -10.42 2.46
C ARG A 276 -11.89 -10.14 1.06
N ILE A 277 -11.37 -8.93 0.79
CA ILE A 277 -10.95 -8.47 -0.56
C ILE A 277 -9.51 -8.84 -0.91
#